data_AF-A0A2V8VEM9-F1
#
_entry.id   AF-A0A2V8VEM9-F1
#
_cell.length_a   1.000
_cell.length_b   1.000
_cell.length_c   1.000
_cell.angle_alpha   90.00
_cell.angle_beta   90.00
_cell.angle_gamma   90.00
#
_symmetry.space_group_name_H-M   'P 1'
#
loop_
_entity.id
_entity.type
_entity.pdbx_description
1 polymer ?
#
loop_
_entity_poly.entity_id
_entity_poly.type
_entity_poly.pdbx_seq_one_letter_code
_entity_poly.pdbx_strand_id
1 'polypeptide(L)'
;MERKPLSDILSSETTRRRTLKIMAGSAAATLGLPIVIDAVSQTVPHAGHAQTQGAPIGPYVLKQFNTEQAHSIDALAEVIIPADDHSPGAKAAKVHEYIDEVVSSSPDTVKKLWADGLAAMDRMARDAYGQDYARCSGHQQSTLMEKISRNEEHPSTVEEKFFGVLKAAAIDGYYTSTIGIHDDLEYQGNTVVVEFPGCAHDEHKKG
;
A
#
# COMPACT_ATOMS: atom_id res chain seq x y z
N MET A 1 8.35 -31.89 49.06
CA MET A 1 9.41 -31.02 48.50
C MET A 1 10.48 -31.94 47.93
N GLU A 2 10.34 -32.42 46.70
CA GLU A 2 10.49 -31.69 45.44
C GLU A 2 11.93 -31.30 45.17
N ARG A 3 12.54 -31.91 44.14
CA ARG A 3 13.23 -31.22 43.04
C ARG A 3 13.15 -32.10 41.79
N LYS A 4 12.44 -31.64 40.77
CA LYS A 4 12.40 -32.22 39.43
C LYS A 4 13.68 -31.79 38.67
N PRO A 5 14.37 -32.69 37.93
CA PRO A 5 15.67 -32.36 37.31
C PRO A 5 15.55 -31.41 36.10
N LEU A 6 16.58 -30.56 35.95
CA LEU A 6 16.73 -29.45 34.98
C LEU A 6 16.79 -29.85 33.49
N SER A 7 16.68 -31.14 33.14
CA SER A 7 16.67 -31.62 31.76
C SER A 7 15.35 -31.36 31.03
N ASP A 8 14.25 -31.17 31.77
CA ASP A 8 12.91 -31.01 31.18
C ASP A 8 12.63 -29.59 30.64
N ILE A 9 13.42 -28.59 31.01
CA ILE A 9 13.19 -27.18 30.61
C ILE A 9 13.76 -26.89 29.21
N LEU A 10 14.82 -27.59 28.80
CA LEU A 10 15.54 -27.30 27.55
C LEU A 10 14.96 -28.02 26.31
N SER A 11 14.00 -28.93 26.47
CA SER A 11 13.38 -29.66 25.34
C SER A 11 12.10 -28.99 24.80
N SER A 12 11.62 -27.91 25.42
CA SER A 12 10.38 -27.20 25.07
C SER A 12 10.56 -26.13 23.99
N GLU A 13 11.78 -25.63 23.79
CA GLU A 13 12.10 -24.55 22.85
C GLU A 13 12.17 -25.03 21.37
N THR A 14 12.51 -26.31 21.14
CA THR A 14 12.73 -26.85 19.78
C THR A 14 11.46 -27.42 19.14
N THR A 15 10.46 -27.77 19.95
CA THR A 15 9.20 -28.37 19.46
C THR A 15 8.26 -27.31 18.85
N ARG A 16 8.31 -26.06 19.33
CA ARG A 16 7.44 -24.97 18.82
C ARG A 16 7.78 -24.57 17.38
N ARG A 17 9.05 -24.62 16.99
CA ARG A 17 9.52 -24.23 15.64
C ARG A 17 9.26 -25.29 14.57
N ARG A 18 8.87 -26.51 14.93
CA ARG A 18 8.60 -27.61 13.99
C ARG A 18 7.12 -27.81 13.65
N THR A 19 6.20 -27.21 14.40
CA THR A 19 4.75 -27.38 14.20
C THR A 19 4.17 -26.44 13.13
N LEU A 20 4.88 -25.39 12.73
CA LEU A 20 4.43 -24.44 11.69
C LEU A 20 4.90 -24.79 10.27
N LYS A 21 5.11 -26.07 9.95
CA LYS A 21 5.52 -26.50 8.60
C LYS A 21 4.65 -27.57 7.92
N ILE A 22 3.44 -27.83 8.40
CA ILE A 22 2.50 -28.77 7.77
C ILE A 22 1.11 -28.19 8.01
N MET A 23 0.43 -27.57 7.04
CA MET A 23 -0.40 -28.27 6.06
C MET A 23 -0.62 -27.41 4.80
N ALA A 24 -0.04 -27.88 3.69
CA ALA A 24 -0.63 -27.74 2.36
C ALA A 24 -1.86 -28.67 2.26
N GLY A 25 -2.85 -28.29 1.47
CA GLY A 25 -4.26 -28.72 1.61
C GLY A 25 -4.70 -30.08 1.06
N SER A 26 -5.99 -30.38 1.27
CA SER A 26 -6.88 -31.21 0.43
C SER A 26 -8.33 -31.22 0.96
N ALA A 27 -9.28 -31.63 0.12
CA ALA A 27 -10.70 -31.26 0.07
C ALA A 27 -11.72 -32.00 0.99
N ALA A 28 -12.82 -31.27 1.26
CA ALA A 28 -14.26 -31.61 1.37
C ALA A 28 -14.80 -32.89 2.07
N ALA A 29 -15.73 -32.70 3.03
CA ALA A 29 -17.07 -33.33 3.07
C ALA A 29 -18.00 -32.64 4.10
N THR A 30 -19.22 -32.31 3.67
CA THR A 30 -20.31 -31.56 4.35
C THR A 30 -21.14 -32.38 5.34
N LEU A 31 -21.83 -31.75 6.32
CA LEU A 31 -23.26 -31.98 6.70
C LEU A 31 -23.73 -31.01 7.84
N GLY A 32 -24.79 -30.19 7.62
CA GLY A 32 -25.69 -29.63 8.66
C GLY A 32 -25.75 -28.09 8.87
N LEU A 33 -26.91 -27.47 8.59
CA LEU A 33 -27.28 -26.02 8.48
C LEU A 33 -27.65 -25.33 9.84
N PRO A 34 -28.19 -24.07 9.87
CA PRO A 34 -27.68 -22.77 9.42
C PRO A 34 -27.71 -21.71 10.55
N ILE A 35 -26.71 -20.84 10.66
CA ILE A 35 -26.89 -19.52 11.33
C ILE A 35 -26.28 -18.46 10.43
N VAL A 36 -27.16 -17.66 9.83
CA VAL A 36 -26.85 -16.35 9.27
C VAL A 36 -26.49 -15.41 10.42
N ILE A 37 -25.20 -15.12 10.57
CA ILE A 37 -24.76 -13.85 11.17
C ILE A 37 -23.83 -13.24 10.15
N ASP A 38 -24.35 -12.20 9.52
CA ASP A 38 -23.66 -11.29 8.64
C ASP A 38 -22.60 -10.54 9.47
N ALA A 39 -21.40 -11.08 9.47
CA ALA A 39 -20.20 -10.40 9.89
C ALA A 39 -19.17 -10.68 8.80
N VAL A 40 -19.22 -9.88 7.73
CA VAL A 40 -18.05 -9.58 6.91
C VAL A 40 -17.03 -8.92 7.82
N SER A 41 -16.33 -9.73 8.60
CA SER A 41 -14.99 -9.40 9.05
C SER A 41 -14.16 -9.36 7.77
N GLN A 42 -13.98 -8.15 7.24
CA GLN A 42 -12.89 -7.89 6.31
C GLN A 42 -11.58 -8.13 7.09
N THR A 43 -11.19 -9.38 7.22
CA THR A 43 -9.80 -9.72 7.48
C THR A 43 -9.07 -9.35 6.21
N VAL A 44 -8.60 -8.10 6.13
CA VAL A 44 -7.54 -7.73 5.20
C VAL A 44 -6.36 -8.60 5.65
N PRO A 45 -5.93 -9.62 4.87
CA PRO A 45 -4.73 -10.33 5.22
C PRO A 45 -3.61 -9.29 5.20
N HIS A 46 -3.06 -8.98 6.37
CA HIS A 46 -1.77 -8.32 6.46
C HIS A 46 -0.77 -9.36 5.96
N ALA A 47 -0.64 -9.48 4.64
CA ALA A 47 0.46 -10.16 4.01
C ALA A 47 1.70 -9.46 4.55
N GLY A 48 2.43 -10.13 5.45
CA GLY A 48 3.62 -9.56 6.06
C GLY A 48 4.52 -9.02 4.95
N HIS A 49 5.11 -7.84 5.20
CA HIS A 49 6.16 -7.29 4.37
C HIS A 49 7.30 -8.31 4.30
N ALA A 50 7.23 -9.21 3.32
CA ALA A 50 8.35 -10.01 2.94
C ALA A 50 9.38 -9.00 2.45
N GLN A 51 10.50 -8.88 3.17
CA GLN A 51 11.64 -8.11 2.69
C GLN A 51 12.04 -8.70 1.33
N THR A 52 11.67 -8.01 0.27
CA THR A 52 12.12 -8.30 -1.08
C THR A 52 13.63 -8.17 -1.04
N GLN A 53 14.30 -9.28 -1.35
CA GLN A 53 15.74 -9.28 -1.59
C GLN A 53 16.03 -8.19 -2.62
N GLY A 54 17.07 -7.38 -2.34
CA GLY A 54 17.35 -6.10 -3.01
C GLY A 54 17.02 -6.10 -4.49
N ALA A 55 16.20 -5.12 -4.88
CA ALA A 55 15.86 -4.89 -6.27
C ALA A 55 17.13 -4.79 -7.13
N PRO A 56 17.12 -5.25 -8.39
CA PRO A 56 18.26 -5.12 -9.28
C PRO A 56 18.74 -3.67 -9.35
N ILE A 57 20.06 -3.48 -9.28
CA ILE A 57 20.71 -2.17 -9.41
C ILE A 57 20.65 -1.76 -10.88
N GLY A 58 19.51 -1.23 -11.30
CA GLY A 58 19.23 -0.76 -12.65
C GLY A 58 17.90 -0.01 -12.69
N PRO A 59 17.63 0.76 -13.76
CA PRO A 59 16.34 1.41 -13.90
C PRO A 59 15.21 0.37 -13.87
N TYR A 60 14.12 0.68 -13.16
CA TYR A 60 12.94 -0.17 -13.14
C TYR A 60 12.39 -0.35 -14.56
N VAL A 61 11.97 -1.57 -14.88
CA VAL A 61 11.35 -1.90 -16.17
C VAL A 61 9.89 -2.21 -15.90
N LEU A 62 8.99 -1.41 -16.50
CA LEU A 62 7.55 -1.58 -16.37
C LEU A 62 7.13 -2.99 -16.84
N LYS A 63 6.29 -3.63 -16.04
CA LYS A 63 5.78 -4.99 -16.24
C LYS A 63 4.31 -4.98 -16.64
N GLN A 64 3.54 -4.01 -16.17
CA GLN A 64 2.08 -3.95 -16.37
C GLN A 64 1.66 -2.79 -17.27
N PHE A 65 2.16 -1.59 -16.98
CA PHE A 65 1.76 -0.37 -17.64
C PHE A 65 2.72 -0.01 -18.78
N ASN A 66 2.21 0.68 -19.80
CA ASN A 66 3.07 1.34 -20.78
C ASN A 66 3.59 2.68 -20.22
N THR A 67 4.50 3.32 -20.97
CA THR A 67 5.12 4.59 -20.57
C THR A 67 4.09 5.70 -20.32
N GLU A 68 3.08 5.81 -21.17
CA GLU A 68 2.03 6.83 -21.06
C GLU A 68 1.19 6.63 -19.79
N GLN A 69 0.80 5.39 -19.50
CA GLN A 69 0.08 5.03 -18.29
C GLN A 69 0.91 5.28 -17.04
N ALA A 70 2.21 4.93 -17.07
CA ALA A 70 3.12 5.21 -15.96
C ALA A 70 3.25 6.72 -15.70
N HIS A 71 3.32 7.55 -16.75
CA HIS A 71 3.31 9.01 -16.60
C HIS A 71 1.99 9.53 -16.00
N SER A 72 0.85 8.96 -16.38
CA SER A 72 -0.44 9.28 -15.76
C SER A 72 -0.48 8.88 -14.29
N ILE A 73 -0.02 7.68 -13.93
CA ILE A 73 0.07 7.23 -12.54
C ILE A 73 0.99 8.14 -11.72
N ASP A 74 2.14 8.52 -12.29
CA ASP A 74 3.10 9.40 -11.65
C ASP A 74 2.52 10.80 -11.38
N ALA A 75 1.81 11.38 -12.35
CA ALA A 75 1.10 12.65 -12.16
C ALA A 75 -0.09 12.54 -11.17
N LEU A 76 -0.81 11.42 -11.18
CA LEU A 76 -1.91 11.15 -10.27
C LEU A 76 -1.43 11.02 -8.81
N ALA A 77 -0.36 10.24 -8.60
CA ALA A 77 0.24 10.04 -7.29
C ALA A 77 0.85 11.34 -6.73
N GLU A 78 1.49 12.15 -7.58
CA GLU A 78 2.03 13.46 -7.20
C GLU A 78 0.94 14.44 -6.74
N VAL A 79 -0.28 14.36 -7.29
CA VAL A 79 -1.39 15.18 -6.79
C VAL A 79 -1.86 14.72 -5.40
N ILE A 80 -1.69 13.43 -5.06
CA ILE A 80 -2.08 12.87 -3.75
C ILE A 80 -1.03 13.20 -2.67
N ILE A 81 0.26 13.07 -3.00
CA ILE A 81 1.38 13.38 -2.11
C ILE A 81 2.35 14.30 -2.88
N PRO A 82 2.07 15.61 -2.92
CA PRO A 82 2.89 16.57 -3.64
C PRO A 82 4.21 16.82 -2.93
N ALA A 83 5.24 17.18 -3.70
CA ALA A 83 6.46 17.74 -3.12
C ALA A 83 6.18 19.09 -2.42
N ASP A 84 6.79 19.29 -1.26
CA ASP A 84 6.80 20.54 -0.51
C ASP A 84 8.16 20.76 0.19
N ASP A 85 8.22 21.70 1.13
CA ASP A 85 9.47 22.02 1.85
C ASP A 85 9.92 20.91 2.81
N HIS A 86 9.02 19.99 3.19
CA HIS A 86 9.28 18.87 4.09
C HIS A 86 9.65 17.61 3.33
N SER A 87 8.92 17.31 2.25
CA SER A 87 9.06 16.08 1.48
C SER A 87 9.26 16.29 -0.04
N PRO A 88 10.11 15.48 -0.70
CA PRO A 88 10.22 15.41 -2.16
C PRO A 88 9.00 14.87 -2.95
N GLY A 89 7.95 14.36 -2.30
CA GLY A 89 6.70 13.91 -2.95
C GLY A 89 6.73 12.52 -3.63
N ALA A 90 5.57 12.08 -4.13
CA ALA A 90 5.36 10.74 -4.70
C ALA A 90 6.16 10.44 -5.97
N LYS A 91 6.36 11.44 -6.82
CA LYS A 91 7.17 11.33 -8.04
C LYS A 91 8.63 11.05 -7.72
N ALA A 92 9.21 11.78 -6.76
CA ALA A 92 10.57 11.54 -6.30
C ALA A 92 10.70 10.16 -5.65
N ALA A 93 9.68 9.75 -4.90
CA ALA A 93 9.56 8.42 -4.29
C ALA A 93 9.30 7.27 -5.28
N LYS A 94 9.16 7.55 -6.59
CA LYS A 94 8.93 6.54 -7.64
C LYS A 94 7.71 5.66 -7.36
N VAL A 95 6.65 6.25 -6.81
CA VAL A 95 5.42 5.54 -6.45
C VAL A 95 4.80 4.80 -7.65
N HIS A 96 4.93 5.33 -8.86
CA HIS A 96 4.46 4.65 -10.07
C HIS A 96 5.16 3.30 -10.34
N GLU A 97 6.45 3.16 -9.98
CA GLU A 97 7.20 1.89 -10.10
C GLU A 97 6.67 0.85 -9.10
N TYR A 98 6.37 1.29 -7.87
CA TYR A 98 5.73 0.44 -6.86
C TYR A 98 4.34 -0.04 -7.32
N ILE A 99 3.52 0.88 -7.83
CA ILE A 99 2.17 0.57 -8.31
C ILE A 99 2.23 -0.42 -9.48
N ASP A 100 3.14 -0.22 -10.45
CA ASP A 100 3.34 -1.16 -11.56
C ASP A 100 3.69 -2.57 -11.06
N GLU A 101 4.62 -2.67 -10.11
CA GLU A 101 5.02 -3.95 -9.52
C GLU A 101 3.84 -4.68 -8.87
N VAL A 102 3.10 -3.97 -8.00
CA VAL A 102 1.95 -4.52 -7.29
C VAL A 102 0.86 -4.94 -8.26
N VAL A 103 0.52 -4.12 -9.25
CA VAL A 103 -0.55 -4.45 -10.21
C VAL A 103 -0.11 -5.58 -11.15
N SER A 104 1.16 -5.65 -11.54
CA SER A 104 1.69 -6.72 -12.39
C SER A 104 1.50 -8.13 -11.79
N SER A 105 1.59 -8.22 -10.46
CA SER A 105 1.44 -9.46 -9.68
C SER A 105 0.02 -9.68 -9.12
N SER A 106 -0.90 -8.75 -9.38
CA SER A 106 -2.28 -8.81 -8.91
C SER A 106 -3.19 -9.65 -9.82
N PRO A 107 -4.37 -10.09 -9.33
CA PRO A 107 -5.38 -10.73 -10.17
C PRO A 107 -5.84 -9.87 -11.35
N ASP A 108 -6.33 -10.50 -12.42
CA ASP A 108 -6.80 -9.80 -13.63
C ASP A 108 -7.93 -8.79 -13.35
N THR A 109 -8.72 -9.00 -12.30
CA THR A 109 -9.74 -8.05 -11.84
C THR A 109 -9.13 -6.73 -11.40
N VAL A 110 -7.99 -6.75 -10.70
CA VAL A 110 -7.24 -5.56 -10.28
C VAL A 110 -6.59 -4.90 -11.49
N LYS A 111 -5.95 -5.69 -12.37
CA LYS A 111 -5.36 -5.18 -13.62
C LYS A 111 -6.39 -4.44 -14.48
N LYS A 112 -7.59 -5.02 -14.60
CA LYS A 112 -8.72 -4.41 -15.32
C LYS A 112 -9.21 -3.14 -14.63
N LEU A 113 -9.34 -3.12 -13.29
CA LEU A 113 -9.73 -1.93 -12.54
C LEU A 113 -8.77 -0.76 -12.81
N TRP A 114 -7.46 -1.01 -12.79
CA TRP A 114 -6.46 0.03 -13.09
C TRP A 114 -6.53 0.50 -14.55
N ALA A 115 -6.66 -0.42 -15.51
CA ALA A 115 -6.80 -0.04 -16.91
C ALA A 115 -8.07 0.81 -17.17
N ASP A 116 -9.21 0.40 -16.60
CA ASP A 116 -10.48 1.12 -16.72
C ASP A 116 -10.40 2.49 -16.04
N GLY A 117 -9.80 2.56 -14.86
CA GLY A 117 -9.61 3.78 -14.08
C GLY A 117 -8.72 4.81 -14.79
N LEU A 118 -7.57 4.40 -15.32
CA LEU A 118 -6.69 5.28 -16.09
C LEU A 118 -7.37 5.81 -17.34
N ALA A 119 -8.07 4.93 -18.09
CA ALA A 119 -8.83 5.34 -19.26
C ALA A 119 -9.98 6.30 -18.91
N ALA A 120 -10.58 6.15 -17.73
CA ALA A 120 -11.63 7.03 -17.21
C ALA A 120 -11.08 8.42 -16.86
N MET A 121 -9.92 8.49 -16.19
CA MET A 121 -9.22 9.74 -15.92
C MET A 121 -8.84 10.48 -17.20
N ASP A 122 -8.31 9.78 -18.22
CA ASP A 122 -7.97 10.40 -19.50
C ASP A 122 -9.21 10.90 -20.25
N ARG A 123 -10.33 10.16 -20.23
CA ARG A 123 -11.60 10.64 -20.80
C ARG A 123 -12.08 11.90 -20.07
N MET A 124 -12.10 11.88 -18.74
CA MET A 124 -12.51 13.05 -17.95
C MET A 124 -11.63 14.27 -18.22
N ALA A 125 -10.32 14.09 -18.38
CA ALA A 125 -9.38 15.16 -18.73
C ALA A 125 -9.58 15.69 -20.16
N ARG A 126 -9.81 14.80 -21.13
CA ARG A 126 -10.12 15.17 -22.52
C ARG A 126 -11.43 15.93 -22.63
N ASP A 127 -12.46 15.50 -21.91
CA ASP A 127 -13.76 16.17 -21.91
C ASP A 127 -13.68 17.57 -21.29
N ALA A 128 -12.85 17.76 -20.26
CA ALA A 128 -12.69 19.06 -19.60
C ALA A 128 -11.70 20.00 -20.31
N TYR A 129 -10.61 19.47 -20.86
CA TYR A 129 -9.44 20.26 -21.28
C TYR A 129 -8.84 19.85 -22.63
N GLY A 130 -9.41 18.85 -23.32
CA GLY A 130 -8.98 18.44 -24.66
C GLY A 130 -7.66 17.65 -24.72
N GLN A 131 -7.17 17.16 -23.58
CA GLN A 131 -5.90 16.42 -23.49
C GLN A 131 -5.94 15.35 -22.40
N ASP A 132 -5.02 14.39 -22.48
CA ASP A 132 -4.83 13.31 -21.51
C ASP A 132 -4.44 13.87 -20.14
N TYR A 133 -4.76 13.15 -19.06
CA TYR A 133 -4.60 13.66 -17.70
C TYR A 133 -3.15 14.06 -17.41
N ALA A 134 -2.17 13.24 -17.82
CA ALA A 134 -0.74 13.53 -17.63
C ALA A 134 -0.27 14.82 -18.35
N ARG A 135 -1.02 15.30 -19.34
CA ARG A 135 -0.69 16.50 -20.12
C ARG A 135 -1.37 17.76 -19.59
N CYS A 136 -2.38 17.61 -18.73
CA CYS A 136 -3.00 18.73 -18.03
C CYS A 136 -1.97 19.49 -17.17
N SER A 137 -2.17 20.80 -17.03
CA SER A 137 -1.40 21.58 -16.05
C SER A 137 -1.69 21.10 -14.62
N GLY A 138 -0.78 21.35 -13.67
CA GLY A 138 -0.97 20.94 -12.27
C GLY A 138 -2.30 21.42 -11.69
N HIS A 139 -2.70 22.68 -11.96
CA HIS A 139 -4.01 23.19 -11.53
C HIS A 139 -5.19 22.41 -12.13
N GLN A 140 -5.12 22.05 -13.42
CA GLN A 140 -6.14 21.24 -14.08
C GLN A 140 -6.21 19.82 -13.49
N GLN A 141 -5.06 19.21 -13.23
CA GLN A 141 -4.95 17.90 -12.60
C GLN A 141 -5.58 17.90 -11.20
N SER A 142 -5.20 18.87 -10.35
CA SER A 142 -5.78 19.04 -9.01
C SER A 142 -7.29 19.29 -9.06
N THR A 143 -7.77 20.11 -10.02
CA THR A 143 -9.21 20.38 -10.17
C THR A 143 -10.01 19.10 -10.48
N LEU A 144 -9.48 18.23 -11.34
CA LEU A 144 -10.12 16.96 -11.67
C LEU A 144 -10.09 15.98 -10.48
N MET A 145 -8.97 15.89 -9.78
CA MET A 145 -8.81 15.05 -8.60
C MET A 145 -9.71 15.51 -7.44
N GLU A 146 -9.82 16.83 -7.22
CA GLU A 146 -10.72 17.40 -6.22
C GLU A 146 -12.19 17.10 -6.56
N LYS A 147 -12.56 17.11 -7.84
CA LYS A 147 -13.93 16.77 -8.25
C LYS A 147 -14.30 15.33 -7.86
N ILE A 148 -13.43 14.36 -8.15
CA ILE A 148 -13.73 12.94 -7.92
C ILE A 148 -13.53 12.52 -6.46
N SER A 149 -12.75 13.26 -5.67
CA SER A 149 -12.55 12.97 -4.25
C SER A 149 -13.77 13.30 -3.38
N ARG A 150 -14.68 14.17 -3.83
CA ARG A 150 -15.87 14.60 -3.06
C ARG A 150 -16.83 13.47 -2.71
N ASN A 151 -16.84 12.39 -3.49
CA ASN A 151 -17.76 11.26 -3.33
C ASN A 151 -17.06 10.01 -2.81
N GLU A 152 -15.93 10.14 -2.12
CA GLU A 152 -15.12 9.00 -1.69
C GLU A 152 -15.86 8.03 -0.76
N GLU A 153 -16.77 8.52 0.09
CA GLU A 153 -17.57 7.67 0.97
C GLU A 153 -18.57 6.79 0.18
N HIS A 154 -19.07 7.31 -0.94
CA HIS A 154 -20.12 6.69 -1.76
C HIS A 154 -19.84 6.84 -3.26
N PRO A 155 -18.76 6.23 -3.79
CA PRO A 155 -18.32 6.45 -5.15
C PRO A 155 -19.24 5.73 -6.15
N SER A 156 -19.68 6.45 -7.17
CA SER A 156 -20.67 5.99 -8.14
C SER A 156 -20.07 5.74 -9.52
N THR A 157 -19.18 6.62 -9.97
CA THR A 157 -18.50 6.56 -11.27
C THR A 157 -17.24 5.70 -11.23
N VAL A 158 -16.63 5.45 -12.39
CA VAL A 158 -15.37 4.68 -12.48
C VAL A 158 -14.22 5.47 -11.87
N GLU A 159 -14.16 6.77 -12.15
CA GLU A 159 -13.14 7.71 -11.70
C GLU A 159 -13.18 7.87 -10.16
N GLU A 160 -14.37 7.99 -9.57
CA GLU A 160 -14.54 8.08 -8.11
C GLU A 160 -14.11 6.79 -7.41
N LYS A 161 -14.45 5.61 -7.96
CA LYS A 161 -14.00 4.32 -7.39
C LYS A 161 -12.49 4.15 -7.55
N PHE A 162 -11.97 4.56 -8.69
CA PHE A 162 -10.54 4.50 -8.98
C PHE A 162 -9.74 5.42 -8.05
N PHE A 163 -10.24 6.60 -7.72
CA PHE A 163 -9.61 7.53 -6.78
C PHE A 163 -9.27 6.86 -5.44
N GLY A 164 -10.20 6.11 -4.85
CA GLY A 164 -9.95 5.40 -3.59
C GLY A 164 -8.83 4.37 -3.69
N VAL A 165 -8.81 3.57 -4.77
CA VAL A 165 -7.75 2.57 -5.02
C VAL A 165 -6.41 3.23 -5.26
N LEU A 166 -6.39 4.29 -6.08
CA LEU A 166 -5.20 5.08 -6.38
C LEU A 166 -4.63 5.72 -5.11
N LYS A 167 -5.48 6.34 -4.27
CA LYS A 167 -5.06 6.99 -3.03
C LYS A 167 -4.41 5.99 -2.06
N ALA A 168 -5.05 4.84 -1.86
CA ALA A 168 -4.48 3.79 -1.01
C ALA A 168 -3.11 3.32 -1.54
N ALA A 169 -3.03 3.02 -2.84
CA ALA A 169 -1.78 2.56 -3.46
C ALA A 169 -0.67 3.63 -3.43
N ALA A 170 -1.02 4.91 -3.57
CA ALA A 170 -0.06 6.01 -3.48
C ALA A 170 0.51 6.15 -2.06
N ILE A 171 -0.35 6.09 -1.03
CA ILE A 171 0.06 6.13 0.38
C ILE A 171 0.96 4.93 0.71
N ASP A 172 0.55 3.72 0.34
CA ASP A 172 1.31 2.49 0.59
C ASP A 172 2.68 2.54 -0.10
N GLY A 173 2.71 2.92 -1.38
CA GLY A 173 3.95 3.02 -2.15
C GLY A 173 4.89 4.08 -1.60
N TYR A 174 4.34 5.23 -1.21
CA TYR A 174 5.13 6.34 -0.69
C TYR A 174 5.74 6.04 0.68
N TYR A 175 4.95 5.59 1.66
CA TYR A 175 5.48 5.31 3.01
C TYR A 175 6.23 3.98 3.14
N THR A 176 6.22 3.15 2.10
CA THR A 176 7.17 2.01 1.95
C THR A 176 8.49 2.43 1.30
N SER A 177 8.54 3.61 0.66
CA SER A 177 9.77 4.14 0.06
C SER A 177 10.72 4.69 1.13
N THR A 178 12.02 4.76 0.80
CA THR A 178 13.03 5.44 1.65
C THR A 178 12.64 6.89 1.95
N ILE A 179 12.14 7.63 0.96
CA ILE A 179 11.71 9.02 1.12
C ILE A 179 10.58 9.11 2.14
N GLY A 180 9.50 8.34 1.96
CA GLY A 180 8.36 8.41 2.86
C GLY A 180 8.67 7.93 4.28
N ILE A 181 9.43 6.84 4.45
CA ILE A 181 9.69 6.27 5.78
C ILE A 181 10.77 7.04 6.55
N HIS A 182 11.82 7.53 5.90
CA HIS A 182 12.98 8.13 6.58
C HIS A 182 13.02 9.64 6.50
N ASP A 183 12.64 10.24 5.36
CA ASP A 183 12.76 11.68 5.18
C ASP A 183 11.47 12.39 5.63
N ASP A 184 10.31 11.81 5.34
CA ASP A 184 9.01 12.40 5.69
C ASP A 184 8.53 12.01 7.10
N LEU A 185 8.40 10.70 7.38
CA LEU A 185 7.96 10.23 8.71
C LEU A 185 9.06 10.30 9.78
N GLU A 186 10.32 10.48 9.36
CA GLU A 186 11.50 10.39 10.24
C GLU A 186 11.46 9.15 11.16
N TYR A 187 10.99 8.00 10.63
CA TYR A 187 10.69 6.83 11.44
C TYR A 187 11.94 6.30 12.17
N GLN A 188 11.90 6.34 13.51
CA GLN A 188 13.00 5.92 14.39
C GLN A 188 12.88 4.46 14.90
N GLY A 189 11.81 3.75 14.53
CA GLY A 189 11.59 2.38 14.98
C GLY A 189 12.58 1.39 14.37
N ASN A 190 12.48 0.11 14.76
CA ASN A 190 13.42 -0.95 14.34
C ASN A 190 14.90 -0.69 14.68
N THR A 191 15.20 0.35 15.47
CA THR A 191 16.51 0.65 16.06
C THR A 191 16.54 0.13 17.49
N VAL A 192 17.61 -0.56 17.87
CA VAL A 192 17.79 -1.05 19.25
C VAL A 192 18.04 0.14 20.16
N VAL A 193 17.15 0.36 21.12
CA VAL A 193 17.36 1.32 22.21
C VAL A 193 17.62 0.57 23.52
N VAL A 194 18.67 0.97 24.25
CA VAL A 194 19.03 0.35 25.54
C VAL A 194 18.07 0.79 26.64
N GLU A 195 17.58 2.03 26.54
CA GLU A 195 16.57 2.61 27.42
C GLU A 195 15.56 3.35 26.54
N PHE A 196 14.27 3.30 26.90
CA PHE A 196 13.23 4.00 26.17
C PHE A 196 13.34 5.51 26.45
N PRO A 197 13.67 6.35 25.47
CA PRO A 197 13.95 7.77 25.71
C PRO A 197 12.72 8.60 26.10
N GLY A 198 11.51 8.02 26.02
CA GLY A 198 10.26 8.75 26.20
C GLY A 198 9.92 9.63 24.99
N CYS A 199 8.75 10.25 25.03
CA CYS A 199 8.35 11.21 24.01
C CYS A 199 9.05 12.55 24.24
N ALA A 200 9.80 13.04 23.25
CA ALA A 200 10.61 14.26 23.35
C ALA A 200 9.97 15.51 22.70
N HIS A 201 8.74 15.40 22.19
CA HIS A 201 8.01 16.52 21.61
C HIS A 201 7.40 17.43 22.69
N ASP A 202 7.18 18.69 22.33
CA ASP A 202 6.90 19.78 23.28
C ASP A 202 5.62 19.56 24.10
N GLU A 203 4.62 18.86 23.55
CA GLU A 203 3.36 18.51 24.23
C GLU A 203 3.55 17.59 25.45
N HIS A 204 4.72 16.96 25.57
CA HIS A 204 5.06 16.03 26.66
C HIS A 204 6.24 16.50 27.51
N LYS A 205 6.80 17.69 27.22
CA LYS A 205 7.75 18.33 28.12
C LYS A 205 6.96 18.96 29.27
N LYS A 206 6.99 18.32 30.45
CA LYS A 206 6.44 18.88 31.68
C LYS A 206 7.05 20.25 31.93
N GLY A 207 6.20 21.27 32.03
CA GLY A 207 6.56 22.61 32.53
C GLY A 207 7.01 22.57 33.99
#